data_AF-A0A537R0U0-F1
#
_entry.id   AF-A0A537R0U0-F1
#
_cell.length_a   1.000
_cell.length_b   1.000
_cell.length_c   1.000
_cell.angle_alpha   90.00
_cell.angle_beta   90.00
_cell.angle_gamma   90.00
#
_symmetry.space_group_name_H-M   'P 1'
#
loop_
_entity.id
_entity.type
_entity.pdbx_description
1 polymer ?
#
loop_
_entity_poly.entity_id
_entity_poly.type
_entity_poly.pdbx_seq_one_letter_code
_entity_poly.pdbx_strand_id
1 'polypeptide(L)'
;MRAASDLSAREIAQRLAARIVELSAFLLPAGHREGAEWRCGSLAGEPGNSVGVHLTGAKAGVWSDFSTTEQKGDALDLVREVLGLKIGDAIRWSLRWLGLEDGEASSPEPPASRTAEAKRGSDYWRKAFSATRSINQTIAETYLVETRKLKPPGPMIEVLRFAARHPRRNADDALEHHPALLALLSDIRTGEPSGLINVYLRPDGSDRLRDRKGKTSWGRAAGSAVMLSPFDDMTMGLTICEGLETGLALLTHNLAPVWCCGGAGNLAAFPVLGGIEALTIDCRRKQAA
;
A
#
# COMPACT_ATOMS: atom_id res chain seq x y z
N MET A 1 45.80 -3.09 8.44
CA MET A 1 44.35 -3.35 8.56
C MET A 1 43.67 -1.99 8.51
N ARG A 2 42.78 -1.71 7.54
CA ARG A 2 42.07 -0.41 7.46
C ARG A 2 41.17 -0.24 8.70
N ALA A 3 41.10 0.97 9.24
CA ALA A 3 40.19 1.27 10.35
C ALA A 3 38.74 1.11 9.89
N ALA A 4 37.83 0.68 10.77
CA ALA A 4 36.41 0.54 10.45
C ALA A 4 35.77 1.86 9.98
N SER A 5 36.32 2.99 10.43
CA SER A 5 35.95 4.35 10.04
C SER A 5 36.23 4.70 8.56
N ASP A 6 37.03 3.89 7.85
CA ASP A 6 37.40 4.13 6.45
C ASP A 6 36.54 3.35 5.44
N LEU A 7 35.54 2.58 5.91
CA LEU A 7 34.65 1.81 5.05
C LEU A 7 33.62 2.72 4.37
N SER A 8 33.50 2.59 3.05
CA SER A 8 32.44 3.24 2.29
C SER A 8 31.08 2.61 2.56
N ALA A 9 29.99 3.37 2.35
CA ALA A 9 28.62 2.86 2.47
C ALA A 9 28.38 1.60 1.62
N ARG A 10 29.00 1.52 0.44
CA ARG A 10 28.94 0.35 -0.44
C ARG A 10 29.61 -0.87 0.17
N GLU A 11 30.79 -0.72 0.77
CA GLU A 11 31.49 -1.83 1.43
C GLU A 11 30.71 -2.32 2.67
N ILE A 12 30.06 -1.41 3.39
CA ILE A 12 29.18 -1.76 4.52
C ILE A 12 27.97 -2.54 4.01
N ALA A 13 27.28 -2.06 2.97
CA ALA A 13 26.16 -2.77 2.35
C ALA A 13 26.54 -4.16 1.84
N GLN A 14 27.73 -4.32 1.26
CA GLN A 14 28.24 -5.63 0.82
C GLN A 14 28.50 -6.58 1.99
N ARG A 15 29.05 -6.09 3.11
CA ARG A 15 29.29 -6.90 4.32
C ARG A 15 27.98 -7.28 5.00
N LEU A 16 26.99 -6.40 5.03
CA LEU A 16 25.63 -6.71 5.48
C LEU A 16 24.97 -7.75 4.58
N ALA A 17 25.08 -7.60 3.26
CA ALA A 17 24.56 -8.56 2.29
C ALA A 17 25.17 -9.96 2.45
N ALA A 18 26.44 -10.07 2.84
CA ALA A 18 27.09 -11.36 3.12
C ALA A 18 26.46 -12.10 4.32
N ARG A 19 25.79 -11.38 5.23
CA ARG A 19 25.06 -11.93 6.39
C ARG A 19 23.56 -11.64 6.30
N ILE A 20 23.01 -11.55 5.08
CA ILE A 20 21.64 -11.07 4.87
C ILE A 20 20.57 -11.95 5.50
N VAL A 21 20.80 -13.27 5.62
CA VAL A 21 19.85 -14.19 6.27
C VAL A 21 19.69 -13.84 7.75
N GLU A 22 20.82 -13.68 8.46
CA GLU A 22 20.84 -13.26 9.86
C GLU A 22 20.27 -11.86 10.02
N LEU A 23 20.67 -10.93 9.15
CA LEU A 23 20.19 -9.54 9.19
C LEU A 23 18.68 -9.46 8.96
N SER A 24 18.14 -10.24 8.02
CA SER A 24 16.70 -10.24 7.73
C SER A 24 15.89 -10.83 8.88
N ALA A 25 16.36 -11.94 9.48
CA ALA A 25 15.72 -12.51 10.66
C ALA A 25 15.78 -11.56 11.87
N PHE A 26 16.87 -10.80 12.00
CA PHE A 26 17.07 -9.83 13.07
C PHE A 26 16.18 -8.59 12.90
N LEU A 27 16.13 -8.03 11.68
CA LEU A 27 15.38 -6.81 11.38
C LEU A 27 13.87 -7.05 11.20
N LEU A 28 13.49 -8.21 10.65
CA LEU A 28 12.12 -8.54 10.26
C LEU A 28 11.70 -9.89 10.88
N PRO A 29 11.53 -9.95 12.21
CA PRO A 29 11.43 -11.21 12.97
C PRO A 29 10.15 -12.01 12.71
N ALA A 30 9.05 -11.39 12.27
CA ALA A 30 7.84 -12.12 11.86
C ALA A 30 7.86 -12.53 10.37
N GLY A 31 8.97 -12.27 9.68
CA GLY A 31 9.16 -12.73 8.31
C GLY A 31 9.51 -14.21 8.24
N HIS A 32 9.46 -14.75 7.02
CA HIS A 32 9.79 -16.15 6.77
C HIS A 32 10.56 -16.29 5.46
N ARG A 33 11.31 -17.38 5.35
CA ARG A 33 12.04 -17.70 4.12
C ARG A 33 11.08 -18.31 3.09
N GLU A 34 11.04 -17.71 1.91
CA GLU A 34 10.33 -18.22 0.73
C GLU A 34 11.35 -18.37 -0.40
N GLY A 35 11.84 -19.61 -0.60
CA GLY A 35 12.87 -19.91 -1.60
C GLY A 35 14.17 -19.11 -1.36
N ALA A 36 14.48 -18.21 -2.29
CA ALA A 36 15.66 -17.34 -2.28
C ALA A 36 15.41 -15.98 -1.64
N GLU A 37 14.22 -15.73 -1.09
CA GLU A 37 13.84 -14.46 -0.48
C GLU A 37 13.40 -14.62 0.98
N TRP A 38 13.54 -13.55 1.76
CA TRP A 38 12.88 -13.36 3.05
C TRP A 38 11.66 -12.48 2.84
N ARG A 39 10.49 -12.98 3.21
CA ARG A 39 9.19 -12.32 3.05
C ARG A 39 8.70 -11.77 4.38
N CYS A 40 8.21 -10.54 4.36
CA CYS A 40 7.58 -9.89 5.50
C CYS A 40 6.40 -9.03 5.04
N GLY A 41 5.42 -8.77 5.91
CA GLY A 41 4.23 -7.99 5.59
C GLY A 41 4.51 -6.50 5.43
N SER A 42 5.54 -5.99 6.10
CA SER A 42 5.98 -4.59 6.04
C SER A 42 7.40 -4.43 6.60
N LEU A 43 8.01 -3.27 6.40
CA LEU A 43 9.28 -2.90 7.05
C LEU A 43 9.14 -2.70 8.57
N ALA A 44 7.89 -2.71 9.08
CA ALA A 44 7.62 -2.73 10.52
C ALA A 44 7.75 -4.14 11.12
N GLY A 45 8.03 -5.17 10.31
CA GLY A 45 8.28 -6.53 10.82
C GLY A 45 7.01 -7.34 11.09
N GLU A 46 5.87 -6.98 10.51
CA GLU A 46 4.59 -7.69 10.62
C GLU A 46 4.55 -8.91 9.68
N PRO A 47 3.80 -9.99 9.97
CA PRO A 47 3.69 -11.14 9.07
C PRO A 47 3.01 -10.77 7.74
N GLY A 48 3.51 -11.33 6.63
CA GLY A 48 2.96 -11.12 5.28
C GLY A 48 4.03 -11.24 4.18
N ASN A 49 3.70 -10.81 2.95
CA ASN A 49 4.52 -11.05 1.75
C ASN A 49 4.90 -9.77 0.96
N SER A 50 4.56 -8.59 1.49
CA SER A 50 4.72 -7.31 0.80
C SER A 50 6.16 -6.86 0.67
N VAL A 51 7.04 -7.19 1.62
CA VAL A 51 8.48 -6.91 1.56
C VAL A 51 9.21 -8.19 1.21
N GLY A 52 10.09 -8.13 0.21
CA GLY A 52 11.00 -9.22 -0.15
C GLY A 52 12.45 -8.77 -0.05
N VAL A 53 13.29 -9.58 0.61
CA VAL A 53 14.74 -9.40 0.68
C VAL A 53 15.41 -10.60 0.00
N HIS A 54 16.23 -10.38 -1.03
CA HIS A 54 16.99 -11.46 -1.64
C HIS A 54 18.07 -11.98 -0.68
N LEU A 55 18.06 -13.29 -0.43
CA LEU A 55 18.94 -13.95 0.53
C LEU A 55 20.22 -14.49 -0.10
N THR A 56 20.25 -14.69 -1.43
CA THR A 56 21.33 -15.38 -2.12
C THR A 56 21.61 -14.81 -3.52
N GLY A 57 22.74 -15.18 -4.10
CA GLY A 57 23.14 -14.80 -5.45
C GLY A 57 23.59 -13.35 -5.58
N ALA A 58 23.72 -12.87 -6.82
CA ALA A 58 24.22 -11.53 -7.11
C ALA A 58 23.34 -10.38 -6.59
N LYS A 59 22.10 -10.69 -6.18
CA LYS A 59 21.15 -9.75 -5.60
C LYS A 59 21.03 -9.88 -4.08
N ALA A 60 21.85 -10.68 -3.41
CA ALA A 60 21.81 -10.80 -1.95
C ALA A 60 21.86 -9.41 -1.29
N GLY A 61 20.96 -9.14 -0.35
CA GLY A 61 20.83 -7.84 0.30
C GLY A 61 19.98 -6.81 -0.45
N VAL A 62 19.61 -7.05 -1.70
CA VAL A 62 18.64 -6.21 -2.41
C VAL A 62 17.24 -6.51 -1.89
N TRP A 63 16.50 -5.48 -1.53
CA TRP A 63 15.13 -5.60 -1.04
C TRP A 63 14.17 -4.69 -1.79
N SER A 64 12.88 -5.00 -1.71
CA SER A 64 11.80 -4.16 -2.22
C SER A 64 10.53 -4.37 -1.41
N ASP A 65 9.80 -3.29 -1.17
CA ASP A 65 8.42 -3.32 -0.71
C ASP A 65 7.48 -3.25 -1.91
N PHE A 66 6.82 -4.36 -2.22
CA PHE A 66 5.87 -4.49 -3.33
C PHE A 66 4.53 -3.80 -3.07
N SER A 67 4.26 -3.35 -1.84
CA SER A 67 3.07 -2.54 -1.52
C SER A 67 3.23 -1.07 -1.91
N THR A 68 4.47 -0.61 -2.11
CA THR A 68 4.78 0.75 -2.56
C THR A 68 5.71 0.71 -3.78
N THR A 69 5.37 1.39 -4.88
CA THR A 69 6.17 1.31 -6.12
C THR A 69 7.59 1.90 -6.05
N GLU A 70 8.07 2.32 -4.87
CA GLU A 70 9.30 3.13 -4.72
C GLU A 70 10.28 2.68 -3.65
N GLN A 71 9.87 1.90 -2.64
CA GLN A 71 10.77 1.53 -1.55
C GLN A 71 11.54 0.26 -1.91
N LYS A 72 12.80 0.48 -2.31
CA LYS A 72 13.78 -0.57 -2.62
C LYS A 72 15.17 -0.03 -2.32
N GLY A 73 16.11 -0.92 -2.06
CA GLY A 73 17.48 -0.53 -1.78
C GLY A 73 18.39 -1.73 -1.54
N ASP A 74 19.58 -1.45 -1.04
CA ASP A 74 20.51 -2.48 -0.57
C ASP A 74 20.33 -2.78 0.93
N ALA A 75 21.20 -3.62 1.47
CA ALA A 75 21.10 -4.05 2.86
C ALA A 75 21.30 -2.91 3.87
N LEU A 76 22.03 -1.85 3.50
CA LEU A 76 22.19 -0.66 4.35
C LEU A 76 20.93 0.20 4.31
N ASP A 77 20.30 0.33 3.14
CA ASP A 77 18.97 0.95 3.05
C ASP A 77 17.93 0.17 3.86
N LEU A 78 18.00 -1.17 3.89
CA LEU A 78 17.07 -1.98 4.70
C LEU A 78 17.19 -1.62 6.18
N VAL A 79 18.41 -1.54 6.71
CA VAL A 79 18.69 -1.09 8.09
C VAL A 79 18.11 0.29 8.34
N ARG A 80 18.38 1.22 7.41
CA ARG A 80 17.92 2.62 7.49
C ARG A 80 16.40 2.70 7.61
N GLU A 81 15.68 1.99 6.75
CA GLU A 81 14.22 2.07 6.69
C GLU A 81 13.53 1.30 7.83
N VAL A 82 13.99 0.09 8.17
CA VAL A 82 13.40 -0.70 9.27
C VAL A 82 13.54 0.02 10.61
N LEU A 83 14.72 0.59 10.87
CA LEU A 83 15.02 1.27 12.14
C LEU A 83 14.65 2.77 12.13
N GLY A 84 14.25 3.33 10.99
CA GLY A 84 13.92 4.76 10.86
C GLY A 84 15.12 5.69 11.13
N LEU A 85 16.32 5.26 10.76
CA LEU A 85 17.57 5.97 11.03
C LEU A 85 17.94 6.94 9.90
N LYS A 86 18.72 7.98 10.21
CA LYS A 86 19.44 8.75 9.19
C LYS A 86 20.63 7.93 8.69
N ILE A 87 21.13 8.22 7.48
CA ILE A 87 22.20 7.44 6.86
C ILE A 87 23.46 7.31 7.74
N GLY A 88 23.87 8.37 8.44
CA GLY A 88 25.02 8.32 9.35
C GLY A 88 24.80 7.43 10.58
N ASP A 89 23.57 7.39 11.10
CA ASP A 89 23.19 6.51 12.20
C ASP A 89 23.08 5.05 11.74
N ALA A 90 22.54 4.81 10.54
CA ALA A 90 22.47 3.49 9.93
C ALA A 90 23.88 2.91 9.68
N ILE A 91 24.84 3.73 9.26
CA ILE A 91 26.25 3.35 9.11
C ILE A 91 26.83 2.91 10.45
N ARG A 92 26.72 3.74 11.51
CA ARG A 92 27.23 3.39 12.85
C ARG A 92 26.58 2.13 13.41
N TRP A 93 25.26 2.02 13.29
CA TRP A 93 24.53 0.83 13.70
C TRP A 93 25.04 -0.42 12.97
N SER A 94 25.25 -0.31 11.65
CA SER A 94 25.71 -1.42 10.81
C SER A 94 27.14 -1.84 11.16
N LEU A 95 28.02 -0.89 11.47
CA LEU A 95 29.38 -1.19 11.91
C LEU A 95 29.38 -1.95 13.24
N ARG A 96 28.54 -1.56 14.21
CA ARG A 96 28.34 -2.31 15.47
C ARG A 96 27.75 -3.70 15.23
N TRP A 97 26.73 -3.82 14.39
CA TRP A 97 26.09 -5.10 14.07
C TRP A 97 27.04 -6.07 13.37
N LEU A 98 27.93 -5.54 12.53
CA LEU A 98 29.01 -6.28 11.87
C LEU A 98 30.20 -6.60 12.80
N GLY A 99 30.21 -6.08 14.04
CA GLY A 99 31.31 -6.27 14.99
C GLY A 99 32.59 -5.50 14.62
N LEU A 100 32.46 -4.40 13.88
CA LEU A 100 33.56 -3.56 13.40
C LEU A 100 33.79 -2.30 14.26
N GLU A 101 32.82 -1.95 15.10
CA GLU A 101 32.93 -0.89 16.11
C GLU A 101 32.43 -1.42 17.46
N ASP A 102 32.98 -0.87 18.54
CA ASP A 102 32.55 -1.20 19.90
C ASP A 102 31.09 -0.76 20.15
N GLY A 103 30.37 -1.60 20.92
CA GLY A 103 28.98 -1.40 21.30
C GLY A 103 28.03 -2.41 20.63
N GLU A 104 26.87 -2.63 21.26
CA GLU A 104 25.86 -3.54 20.73
C GLU A 104 24.94 -2.83 19.73
N ALA A 105 24.66 -3.50 18.62
CA ALA A 105 23.57 -3.08 17.74
C ALA A 105 22.25 -3.40 18.44
N SER A 106 21.50 -2.35 18.78
CA SER A 106 20.19 -2.52 19.38
C SER A 106 19.31 -3.35 18.44
N SER A 107 18.67 -4.39 18.99
CA SER A 107 17.60 -5.11 18.28
C SER A 107 16.52 -4.12 17.87
N PRO A 108 15.79 -4.36 16.77
CA PRO A 108 14.56 -3.63 16.56
C PRO A 108 13.70 -3.95 17.76
N GLU A 109 13.47 -2.95 18.63
CA GLU A 109 12.42 -3.11 19.62
C GLU A 109 11.15 -3.39 18.81
N PRO A 110 10.43 -4.50 19.08
CA PRO A 110 9.09 -4.64 18.52
C PRO A 110 8.38 -3.37 18.95
N PRO A 111 7.93 -2.52 18.02
CA PRO A 111 7.54 -1.18 18.39
C PRO A 111 6.22 -1.28 19.16
N ALA A 112 6.31 -1.43 20.48
CA ALA A 112 5.21 -1.30 21.43
C ALA A 112 4.61 0.12 21.34
N SER A 113 5.32 1.06 20.72
CA SER A 113 4.85 2.42 20.44
C SER A 113 4.26 2.62 19.04
N ARG A 114 4.51 1.77 18.04
CA ARG A 114 3.84 1.91 16.72
C ARG A 114 2.46 1.25 16.68
N THR A 115 2.10 0.36 17.59
CA THR A 115 0.70 -0.07 17.73
C THR A 115 -0.19 1.02 18.35
N ALA A 116 0.37 1.99 19.07
CA ALA A 116 -0.35 3.15 19.60
C ALA A 116 -0.25 4.39 18.69
N GLU A 117 0.88 4.63 18.02
CA GLU A 117 1.03 5.73 17.04
C GLU A 117 0.49 5.38 15.65
N ALA A 118 0.56 4.12 15.20
CA ALA A 118 -0.23 3.70 14.05
C ALA A 118 -1.72 3.77 14.41
N LYS A 119 -2.16 3.44 15.64
CA LYS A 119 -3.55 3.70 16.08
C LYS A 119 -3.92 5.18 16.18
N ARG A 120 -2.97 6.07 16.51
CA ARG A 120 -3.21 7.53 16.56
C ARG A 120 -3.07 8.22 15.19
N GLY A 121 -2.37 7.60 14.24
CA GLY A 121 -2.34 7.99 12.83
C GLY A 121 -3.41 7.30 11.97
N SER A 122 -3.99 6.18 12.42
CA SER A 122 -4.87 5.30 11.62
C SER A 122 -6.32 5.76 11.48
N ASP A 123 -6.72 6.86 12.10
CA ASP A 123 -8.11 7.34 12.01
C ASP A 123 -8.25 8.69 11.30
N TYR A 124 -7.15 9.27 10.78
CA TYR A 124 -7.26 10.50 10.00
C TYR A 124 -8.17 10.33 8.78
N TRP A 125 -8.12 9.16 8.14
CA TRP A 125 -9.03 8.83 7.05
C TRP A 125 -10.48 8.68 7.54
N ARG A 126 -10.73 8.20 8.78
CA ARG A 126 -12.09 8.16 9.36
C ARG A 126 -12.64 9.56 9.54
N LYS A 127 -11.84 10.47 10.11
CA LYS A 127 -12.20 11.89 10.24
C LYS A 127 -12.44 12.55 8.89
N ALA A 128 -11.59 12.25 7.91
CA ALA A 128 -11.75 12.73 6.54
C ALA A 128 -13.07 12.21 5.95
N PHE A 129 -13.35 10.91 6.07
CA PHE A 129 -14.56 10.26 5.57
C PHE A 129 -15.83 10.80 6.23
N SER A 130 -15.83 10.97 7.56
CA SER A 130 -16.98 11.51 8.30
C SER A 130 -17.32 12.95 7.92
N ALA A 131 -16.34 13.72 7.43
CA ALA A 131 -16.52 15.10 6.98
C ALA A 131 -16.96 15.21 5.51
N THR A 132 -17.11 14.08 4.81
CA THR A 132 -17.54 14.05 3.42
C THR A 132 -19.06 14.13 3.27
N ARG A 133 -19.50 14.34 2.04
CA ARG A 133 -20.91 14.26 1.66
C ARG A 133 -21.13 13.23 0.56
N SER A 134 -22.40 12.95 0.28
CA SER A 134 -22.79 12.18 -0.91
C SER A 134 -22.19 12.77 -2.19
N ILE A 135 -21.91 11.93 -3.19
CA ILE A 135 -21.40 12.41 -4.48
C ILE A 135 -22.52 13.02 -5.36
N ASN A 136 -23.79 12.89 -4.97
CA ASN A 136 -24.96 13.45 -5.68
C ASN A 136 -24.82 14.96 -5.86
N GLN A 137 -25.06 15.45 -7.07
CA GLN A 137 -24.99 16.87 -7.41
C GLN A 137 -23.62 17.49 -7.07
N THR A 138 -22.55 16.74 -7.30
CA THR A 138 -21.16 17.20 -7.06
C THR A 138 -20.26 17.00 -8.28
N ILE A 139 -19.07 17.60 -8.23
CA ILE A 139 -17.99 17.40 -9.22
C ILE A 139 -17.63 15.92 -9.38
N ALA A 140 -17.75 15.10 -8.32
CA ALA A 140 -17.51 13.66 -8.43
C ALA A 140 -18.59 12.94 -9.25
N GLU A 141 -19.86 13.33 -9.14
CA GLU A 141 -20.92 12.80 -10.01
C GLU A 141 -20.72 13.27 -11.45
N THR A 142 -20.41 14.56 -11.68
CA THR A 142 -20.06 15.06 -13.03
C THR A 142 -18.91 14.26 -13.63
N TYR A 143 -17.86 14.00 -12.85
CA TYR A 143 -16.74 13.18 -13.31
C TYR A 143 -17.18 11.76 -13.68
N LEU A 144 -17.94 11.06 -12.83
CA LEU A 144 -18.35 9.69 -13.11
C LEU A 144 -19.36 9.60 -14.27
N VAL A 145 -20.41 10.42 -14.24
CA VAL A 145 -21.53 10.36 -15.18
C VAL A 145 -21.20 11.03 -16.50
N GLU A 146 -20.75 12.28 -16.47
CA GLU A 146 -20.55 13.06 -17.70
C GLU A 146 -19.21 12.77 -18.35
N THR A 147 -18.13 12.68 -17.57
CA THR A 147 -16.79 12.46 -18.10
C THR A 147 -16.51 10.98 -18.36
N ARG A 148 -16.79 10.10 -17.40
CA ARG A 148 -16.49 8.66 -17.51
C ARG A 148 -17.62 7.83 -18.09
N LYS A 149 -18.82 8.40 -18.28
CA LYS A 149 -20.02 7.71 -18.78
C LYS A 149 -20.42 6.49 -17.93
N LEU A 150 -20.18 6.59 -16.62
CA LEU A 150 -20.51 5.56 -15.63
C LEU A 150 -21.82 5.93 -14.92
N LYS A 151 -22.69 4.93 -14.73
CA LYS A 151 -23.96 5.08 -14.01
C LYS A 151 -23.87 4.35 -12.67
N PRO A 152 -23.38 4.99 -11.59
CA PRO A 152 -23.36 4.35 -10.27
C PRO A 152 -24.80 3.98 -9.86
N PRO A 153 -25.09 2.72 -9.51
CA PRO A 153 -26.45 2.28 -9.18
C PRO A 153 -26.90 2.80 -7.80
N GLY A 154 -28.20 3.07 -7.66
CA GLY A 154 -28.85 3.52 -6.42
C GLY A 154 -28.50 4.95 -5.97
N PRO A 155 -28.94 5.41 -4.77
CA PRO A 155 -28.29 6.53 -4.11
C PRO A 155 -26.84 6.09 -3.91
N MET A 156 -25.93 6.62 -4.73
CA MET A 156 -24.68 5.97 -5.11
C MET A 156 -24.01 5.30 -3.91
N ILE A 157 -23.73 4.00 -4.05
CA ILE A 157 -23.25 3.08 -3.02
C ILE A 157 -22.50 3.84 -1.93
N GLU A 158 -22.98 3.73 -0.68
CA GLU A 158 -22.58 4.59 0.45
C GLU A 158 -21.06 4.67 0.74
N VAL A 159 -20.30 3.76 0.14
CA VAL A 159 -18.83 3.71 0.12
C VAL A 159 -18.19 4.85 -0.69
N LEU A 160 -18.91 5.48 -1.62
CA LEU A 160 -18.43 6.60 -2.44
C LEU A 160 -18.87 7.94 -1.85
N ARG A 161 -17.90 8.82 -1.62
CA ARG A 161 -18.11 10.12 -1.00
C ARG A 161 -17.32 11.23 -1.69
N PHE A 162 -17.73 12.46 -1.46
CA PHE A 162 -17.11 13.65 -2.04
C PHE A 162 -16.59 14.59 -0.97
N ALA A 163 -15.37 15.11 -1.19
CA ALA A 163 -14.80 16.23 -0.45
C ALA A 163 -14.45 17.35 -1.43
N ALA A 164 -15.03 18.55 -1.23
CA ALA A 164 -14.77 19.70 -2.10
C ALA A 164 -13.33 20.25 -1.97
N ARG A 165 -12.70 20.04 -0.82
CA ARG A 165 -11.36 20.54 -0.50
C ARG A 165 -10.60 19.48 0.30
N HIS A 166 -9.94 18.58 -0.41
CA HIS A 166 -9.20 17.46 0.17
C HIS A 166 -7.69 17.65 0.03
N PRO A 167 -6.89 17.48 1.10
CA PRO A 167 -5.47 17.74 1.05
C PRO A 167 -4.71 16.66 0.28
N ARG A 168 -3.62 17.07 -0.35
CA ARG A 168 -2.68 16.21 -1.07
C ARG A 168 -1.28 16.80 -1.00
N ARG A 169 -0.26 15.96 -1.04
CA ARG A 169 1.10 16.40 -1.38
C ARG A 169 1.30 16.28 -2.88
N ASN A 170 1.82 17.30 -3.56
CA ASN A 170 2.14 17.24 -4.98
C ASN A 170 3.47 16.48 -5.23
N ALA A 171 3.96 16.45 -6.47
CA ALA A 171 5.20 15.78 -6.83
C ALA A 171 6.42 16.32 -6.06
N ASP A 172 6.45 17.62 -5.76
CA ASP A 172 7.50 18.31 -4.98
C ASP A 172 7.26 18.28 -3.46
N ASP A 173 6.31 17.45 -3.02
CA ASP A 173 5.89 17.28 -1.64
C ASP A 173 5.23 18.50 -0.98
N ALA A 174 4.85 19.51 -1.76
CA ALA A 174 4.10 20.67 -1.29
C ALA A 174 2.63 20.32 -1.03
N LEU A 175 2.06 20.86 0.04
CA LEU A 175 0.66 20.67 0.41
C LEU A 175 -0.26 21.50 -0.49
N GLU A 176 -1.17 20.83 -1.18
CA GLU A 176 -2.21 21.43 -2.03
C GLU A 176 -3.60 20.86 -1.66
N HIS A 177 -4.67 21.48 -2.16
CA HIS A 177 -6.03 21.02 -1.94
C HIS A 177 -6.80 20.97 -3.24
N HIS A 178 -7.54 19.88 -3.45
CA HIS A 178 -8.35 19.65 -4.64
C HIS A 178 -9.70 19.02 -4.27
N PRO A 179 -10.74 19.14 -5.10
CA PRO A 179 -11.91 18.29 -4.99
C PRO A 179 -11.49 16.82 -5.12
N ALA A 180 -12.12 15.92 -4.37
CA ALA A 180 -11.78 14.50 -4.40
C ALA A 180 -13.03 13.61 -4.34
N LEU A 181 -13.02 12.57 -5.19
CA LEU A 181 -13.84 11.38 -5.03
C LEU A 181 -13.12 10.42 -4.09
N LEU A 182 -13.79 10.06 -3.00
CA LEU A 182 -13.28 9.21 -1.93
C LEU A 182 -14.04 7.89 -1.97
N ALA A 183 -13.30 6.77 -1.98
CA ALA A 183 -13.88 5.44 -1.96
C ALA A 183 -13.41 4.69 -0.71
N LEU A 184 -14.37 4.23 0.08
CA LEU A 184 -14.11 3.49 1.31
C LEU A 184 -13.48 2.13 1.00
N LEU A 185 -12.33 1.86 1.61
CA LEU A 185 -11.72 0.54 1.66
C LEU A 185 -12.26 -0.21 2.88
N SER A 186 -12.68 -1.44 2.66
CA SER A 186 -13.10 -2.37 3.71
C SER A 186 -12.25 -3.63 3.66
N ASP A 187 -12.00 -4.23 4.83
CA ASP A 187 -11.31 -5.50 4.93
C ASP A 187 -12.07 -6.60 4.19
N ILE A 188 -11.37 -7.35 3.33
CA ILE A 188 -11.97 -8.37 2.46
C ILE A 188 -12.60 -9.53 3.24
N ARG A 189 -12.17 -9.78 4.49
CA ARG A 189 -12.67 -10.89 5.30
C ARG A 189 -13.75 -10.47 6.29
N THR A 190 -13.68 -9.25 6.80
CA THR A 190 -14.61 -8.79 7.86
C THR A 190 -15.62 -7.74 7.39
N GLY A 191 -15.40 -7.12 6.23
CA GLY A 191 -16.21 -5.99 5.76
C GLY A 191 -15.93 -4.68 6.49
N GLU A 192 -15.06 -4.68 7.51
CA GLU A 192 -14.83 -3.50 8.34
C GLU A 192 -14.05 -2.40 7.61
N PRO A 193 -14.46 -1.12 7.75
CA PRO A 193 -13.74 0.01 7.18
C PRO A 193 -12.26 0.07 7.61
N SER A 194 -11.37 0.17 6.64
CA SER A 194 -9.92 0.06 6.80
C SER A 194 -9.12 1.21 6.19
N GLY A 195 -9.72 2.01 5.29
CA GLY A 195 -9.03 3.13 4.64
C GLY A 195 -9.85 3.85 3.59
N LEU A 196 -9.18 4.69 2.81
CA LEU A 196 -9.73 5.41 1.66
C LEU A 196 -8.81 5.26 0.45
N ILE A 197 -9.43 5.17 -0.73
CA ILE A 197 -8.80 5.57 -1.99
C ILE A 197 -9.27 7.00 -2.29
N ASN A 198 -8.32 7.91 -2.46
CA ASN A 198 -8.57 9.29 -2.82
C ASN A 198 -8.27 9.49 -4.30
N VAL A 199 -9.26 9.89 -5.09
CA VAL A 199 -9.13 10.26 -6.50
C VAL A 199 -9.31 11.77 -6.60
N TYR A 200 -8.21 12.49 -6.82
CA TYR A 200 -8.22 13.94 -6.89
C TYR A 200 -8.73 14.39 -8.26
N LEU A 201 -9.70 15.29 -8.26
CA LEU A 201 -10.40 15.74 -9.45
C LEU A 201 -9.95 17.15 -9.84
N ARG A 202 -10.04 17.44 -11.14
CA ARG A 202 -9.98 18.82 -11.60
C ARG A 202 -11.20 19.59 -11.08
N PRO A 203 -11.08 20.92 -10.83
CA PRO A 203 -12.18 21.73 -10.32
C PRO A 203 -13.46 21.72 -11.18
N ASP A 204 -13.33 21.44 -12.47
CA ASP A 204 -14.43 21.37 -13.43
C ASP A 204 -15.01 19.95 -13.62
N GLY A 205 -14.44 18.92 -12.97
CA GLY A 205 -14.85 17.52 -13.14
C GLY A 205 -14.51 16.91 -14.50
N SER A 206 -13.73 17.62 -15.34
CA SER A 206 -13.35 17.17 -16.68
C SER A 206 -12.44 15.95 -16.67
N ASP A 207 -11.71 15.74 -15.57
CA ASP A 207 -10.85 14.58 -15.37
C ASP A 207 -10.42 14.48 -13.90
N ARG A 208 -9.75 13.38 -13.58
CA ARG A 208 -8.88 13.31 -12.40
C ARG A 208 -7.51 13.95 -12.68
N LEU A 209 -6.79 14.31 -11.63
CA LEU A 209 -5.38 14.66 -11.75
C LEU A 209 -4.59 13.45 -12.29
N ARG A 210 -3.75 13.67 -13.30
CA ARG A 210 -3.00 12.61 -14.00
C ARG A 210 -1.54 12.47 -13.59
N ASP A 211 -1.08 13.32 -12.69
CA ASP A 211 0.25 13.18 -12.13
C ASP A 211 0.33 11.93 -11.23
N ARG A 212 1.56 11.64 -10.77
CA ARG A 212 1.86 10.45 -9.98
C ARG A 212 1.05 10.32 -8.68
N LYS A 213 0.71 11.44 -8.04
CA LYS A 213 -0.05 11.44 -6.78
C LYS A 213 -1.55 11.62 -7.05
N GLY A 214 -1.99 11.59 -8.32
CA GLY A 214 -3.37 11.89 -8.77
C GLY A 214 -4.43 10.99 -8.13
N LYS A 215 -3.96 9.86 -7.60
CA LYS A 215 -4.66 8.95 -6.73
C LYS A 215 -3.75 8.60 -5.55
N THR A 216 -4.27 8.62 -4.34
CA THR A 216 -3.55 8.17 -3.13
C THR A 216 -4.41 7.20 -2.33
N SER A 217 -3.81 6.54 -1.34
CA SER A 217 -4.52 5.71 -0.38
C SER A 217 -4.16 6.14 1.03
N TRP A 218 -5.17 6.26 1.90
CA TRP A 218 -5.00 6.54 3.32
C TRP A 218 -5.55 5.36 4.13
N GLY A 219 -4.89 5.00 5.24
CA GLY A 219 -5.23 3.78 5.97
C GLY A 219 -4.68 2.51 5.30
N ARG A 220 -5.28 1.36 5.59
CA ARG A 220 -4.81 0.06 5.12
C ARG A 220 -5.48 -0.30 3.79
N ALA A 221 -4.67 -0.41 2.74
CA ALA A 221 -5.10 -0.91 1.43
C ALA A 221 -4.84 -2.41 1.23
N ALA A 222 -3.83 -2.98 1.90
CA ALA A 222 -3.52 -4.39 1.82
C ALA A 222 -4.61 -5.23 2.49
N GLY A 223 -5.09 -6.26 1.77
CA GLY A 223 -6.21 -7.09 2.22
C GLY A 223 -7.56 -6.37 2.24
N SER A 224 -7.67 -5.23 1.54
CA SER A 224 -8.89 -4.43 1.50
C SER A 224 -9.39 -4.23 0.07
N ALA A 225 -10.70 -3.99 -0.07
CA ALA A 225 -11.34 -3.66 -1.33
C ALA A 225 -12.36 -2.53 -1.15
N VAL A 226 -12.60 -1.79 -2.23
CA VAL A 226 -13.80 -0.95 -2.33
C VAL A 226 -14.96 -1.87 -2.72
N MET A 227 -15.88 -2.09 -1.80
CA MET A 227 -17.02 -2.98 -1.98
C MET A 227 -18.16 -2.20 -2.63
N LEU A 228 -18.28 -2.27 -3.96
CA LEU A 228 -19.35 -1.59 -4.70
C LEU A 228 -20.69 -2.33 -4.58
N SER A 229 -20.66 -3.58 -4.17
CA SER A 229 -21.83 -4.32 -3.70
C SER A 229 -21.68 -4.59 -2.20
N PRO A 230 -22.78 -4.57 -1.42
CA PRO A 230 -22.79 -4.93 0.00
C PRO A 230 -21.99 -6.21 0.28
N PHE A 231 -21.35 -6.24 1.44
CA PHE A 231 -20.55 -7.39 1.87
C PHE A 231 -21.38 -8.68 1.93
N ASP A 232 -22.62 -8.57 2.38
CA ASP A 232 -23.53 -9.71 2.55
C ASP A 232 -24.17 -10.20 1.23
N ASP A 233 -24.00 -9.47 0.12
CA ASP A 233 -24.47 -9.90 -1.22
C ASP A 233 -23.54 -10.96 -1.83
N MET A 234 -22.38 -11.21 -1.22
CA MET A 234 -21.47 -12.29 -1.57
C MET A 234 -22.11 -13.65 -1.28
N THR A 235 -22.79 -14.18 -2.28
CA THR A 235 -23.35 -15.53 -2.24
C THR A 235 -22.37 -16.51 -2.90
N MET A 236 -22.68 -17.06 -4.06
CA MET A 236 -21.84 -18.06 -4.73
C MET A 236 -20.84 -17.44 -5.71
N GLY A 237 -20.98 -16.16 -6.05
CA GLY A 237 -20.19 -15.50 -7.10
C GLY A 237 -19.67 -14.14 -6.66
N LEU A 238 -18.45 -13.79 -7.06
CA LEU A 238 -17.86 -12.47 -6.87
C LEU A 238 -17.13 -12.02 -8.13
N THR A 239 -17.32 -10.75 -8.50
CA THR A 239 -16.52 -10.09 -9.54
C THR A 239 -15.50 -9.17 -8.88
N ILE A 240 -14.23 -9.33 -9.23
CA ILE A 240 -13.13 -8.47 -8.76
C ILE A 240 -12.43 -7.77 -9.91
N CYS A 241 -11.95 -6.55 -9.64
CA CYS A 241 -11.18 -5.77 -10.61
C CYS A 241 -10.15 -4.86 -9.92
N GLU A 242 -9.24 -4.28 -10.70
CA GLU A 242 -8.20 -3.40 -10.18
C GLU A 242 -8.74 -2.06 -9.66
N GLY A 243 -9.62 -1.41 -10.42
CA GLY A 243 -9.90 0.02 -10.28
C GLY A 243 -11.36 0.36 -10.11
N LEU A 244 -11.64 1.43 -9.35
CA LEU A 244 -12.98 1.92 -9.07
C LEU A 244 -13.82 2.16 -10.33
N GLU A 245 -13.27 2.84 -11.33
CA GLU A 245 -13.98 3.14 -12.59
C GLU A 245 -14.33 1.87 -13.36
N THR A 246 -13.43 0.88 -13.35
CA THR A 246 -13.68 -0.44 -13.94
C THR A 246 -14.78 -1.17 -13.18
N GLY A 247 -14.74 -1.18 -11.85
CA GLY A 247 -15.77 -1.81 -11.03
C GLY A 247 -17.16 -1.19 -11.24
N LEU A 248 -17.23 0.13 -11.35
CA LEU A 248 -18.47 0.83 -11.70
C LEU A 248 -18.99 0.44 -13.09
N ALA A 249 -18.12 0.26 -14.07
CA ALA A 249 -18.52 -0.23 -15.40
C ALA A 249 -19.06 -1.67 -15.33
N LEU A 250 -18.41 -2.56 -14.57
CA LEU A 250 -18.88 -3.94 -14.38
C LEU A 250 -20.27 -3.99 -13.75
N LEU A 251 -20.55 -3.11 -12.77
CA LEU A 251 -21.89 -2.98 -12.21
C LEU A 251 -22.93 -2.57 -13.25
N THR A 252 -22.60 -1.63 -14.14
CA THR A 252 -23.53 -1.25 -15.24
C THR A 252 -23.80 -2.37 -16.23
N HIS A 253 -22.96 -3.41 -16.25
CA HIS A 253 -23.13 -4.62 -17.06
C HIS A 253 -23.73 -5.80 -16.27
N ASN A 254 -24.33 -5.55 -15.11
CA ASN A 254 -24.97 -6.56 -14.25
C ASN A 254 -24.03 -7.67 -13.78
N LEU A 255 -22.75 -7.35 -13.54
CA LEU A 255 -21.75 -8.29 -13.00
C LEU A 255 -21.60 -8.20 -11.48
N ALA A 256 -22.66 -7.77 -10.78
CA ALA A 256 -22.70 -7.77 -9.32
C ALA A 256 -22.64 -9.21 -8.75
N PRO A 257 -22.05 -9.40 -7.55
CA PRO A 257 -21.42 -8.39 -6.71
C PRO A 257 -20.01 -7.98 -7.21
N VAL A 258 -19.66 -6.69 -7.10
CA VAL A 258 -18.37 -6.16 -7.62
C VAL A 258 -17.53 -5.53 -6.52
N TRP A 259 -16.28 -5.99 -6.38
CA TRP A 259 -15.28 -5.42 -5.49
C TRP A 259 -14.04 -4.91 -6.25
N CYS A 260 -13.47 -3.79 -5.81
CA CYS A 260 -12.28 -3.19 -6.43
C CYS A 260 -11.06 -3.28 -5.50
N CYS A 261 -10.00 -3.96 -5.91
CA CYS A 261 -8.82 -4.21 -5.07
C CYS A 261 -7.85 -3.01 -4.96
N GLY A 262 -8.08 -1.95 -5.72
CA GLY A 262 -7.33 -0.68 -5.60
C GLY A 262 -5.98 -0.64 -6.33
N GLY A 263 -5.51 -1.75 -6.90
CA GLY A 263 -4.28 -1.87 -7.68
C GLY A 263 -4.00 -3.31 -8.12
N ALA A 264 -3.20 -3.51 -9.17
CA ALA A 264 -2.90 -4.83 -9.73
C ALA A 264 -2.23 -5.79 -8.70
N GLY A 265 -1.38 -5.26 -7.81
CA GLY A 265 -0.75 -6.07 -6.74
C GLY A 265 -1.77 -6.61 -5.74
N ASN A 266 -2.70 -5.77 -5.28
CA ASN A 266 -3.78 -6.19 -4.37
C ASN A 266 -4.75 -7.16 -5.05
N LEU A 267 -5.00 -6.99 -6.36
CA LEU A 267 -5.80 -7.91 -7.14
C LEU A 267 -5.15 -9.30 -7.21
N ALA A 268 -3.84 -9.36 -7.46
CA ALA A 268 -3.07 -10.61 -7.47
C ALA A 268 -2.99 -11.28 -6.09
N ALA A 269 -3.01 -10.48 -5.02
CA ALA A 269 -2.99 -10.95 -3.63
C ALA A 269 -4.39 -11.22 -3.05
N PHE A 270 -5.44 -11.17 -3.87
CA PHE A 270 -6.80 -11.40 -3.39
C PHE A 270 -6.94 -12.83 -2.82
N PRO A 271 -7.41 -12.99 -1.57
CA PRO A 271 -7.45 -14.29 -0.94
C PRO A 271 -8.57 -15.17 -1.48
N VAL A 272 -8.41 -16.48 -1.34
CA VAL A 272 -9.56 -17.40 -1.43
C VAL A 272 -10.50 -17.13 -0.26
N LEU A 273 -11.78 -16.93 -0.57
CA LEU A 273 -12.86 -16.71 0.39
C LEU A 273 -13.73 -17.97 0.46
N GLY A 274 -14.12 -18.35 1.67
CA GLY A 274 -15.10 -19.42 1.86
C GLY A 274 -16.48 -18.97 1.36
N GLY A 275 -17.26 -19.90 0.80
CA GLY A 275 -18.61 -19.64 0.29
C GLY A 275 -18.69 -19.10 -1.13
N ILE A 276 -17.59 -18.58 -1.69
CA ILE A 276 -17.52 -18.17 -3.10
C ILE A 276 -17.17 -19.39 -3.96
N GLU A 277 -18.07 -19.75 -4.87
CA GLU A 277 -17.92 -20.86 -5.82
C GLU A 277 -17.39 -20.41 -7.19
N ALA A 278 -17.59 -19.14 -7.54
CA ALA A 278 -17.12 -18.54 -8.79
C ALA A 278 -16.51 -17.16 -8.57
N LEU A 279 -15.30 -16.95 -9.11
CA LEU A 279 -14.61 -15.66 -9.09
C LEU A 279 -14.41 -15.16 -10.52
N THR A 280 -15.04 -14.05 -10.87
CA THR A 280 -14.82 -13.35 -12.14
C THR A 280 -13.75 -12.29 -11.95
N ILE A 281 -12.69 -12.31 -12.75
CA ILE A 281 -11.58 -11.35 -12.65
C ILE A 281 -11.52 -10.51 -13.91
N ASP A 282 -11.80 -9.20 -13.79
CA ASP A 282 -11.51 -8.23 -14.85
C ASP A 282 -10.14 -7.58 -14.61
N CYS A 283 -9.18 -7.92 -15.47
CA CYS A 283 -7.85 -7.34 -15.46
C CYS A 283 -7.52 -6.73 -16.82
N ARG A 284 -6.88 -5.55 -16.82
CA ARG A 284 -6.41 -4.95 -18.06
C ARG A 284 -5.33 -5.83 -18.69
N ARG A 285 -5.57 -6.31 -19.90
CA ARG A 285 -4.56 -6.99 -20.71
C ARG A 285 -3.51 -5.96 -21.12
N LYS A 286 -2.31 -6.00 -20.53
CA LYS A 286 -1.15 -5.32 -21.13
C LYS A 286 -0.82 -6.06 -22.42
N GLN A 287 -1.16 -5.49 -23.58
CA GLN A 287 -0.53 -5.94 -24.81
C GLN A 287 0.97 -5.64 -24.66
N ALA A 288 1.78 -6.69 -24.72
CA ALA A 288 3.21 -6.54 -24.92
C ALA A 288 3.39 -5.85 -26.28
N ALA A 289 3.97 -4.65 -26.27
CA ALA A 289 4.48 -4.01 -27.47
C ALA A 289 5.80 -4.68 -27.87
#